data_AF-A0A517YB51-F1
#
_entry.id   AF-A0A517YB51-F1
#
_cell.length_a   1.000
_cell.length_b   1.000
_cell.length_c   1.000
_cell.angle_alpha   90.00
_cell.angle_beta   90.00
_cell.angle_gamma   90.00
#
_symmetry.space_group_name_H-M   'P 1'
#
loop_
_entity.id
_entity.type
_entity.pdbx_description
1 polymer ?
#
loop_
_entity_poly.entity_id
_entity_poly.type
_entity_poly.pdbx_seq_one_letter_code
_entity_poly.pdbx_strand_id
1 'polypeptide(L)'
;MGSLGSIAGEGRGGESEQSDATGKISRKNFLSGGMPDELSGAALSCVNGGPVADDWWRDLDWGRVDELSGANGAGQGASSEAQAVSLAVSGDSGAGGEAAASNAWKPSSGNVLATSVGQPPESSITGGSNSQNQDPSDSVTGGVDWLSVPLYGSWCDESYQRLIAMLEGMKDEAQEKGGVFFEGPDGGRIYVRPAGIRRGPWFFDFALEHEGMTLLVAKRKSAEKIPNCLVDLSSMVLMQRGHVEAFSLARTTLERLGWHYEKGVASRCDICVDLINQAIKWFRDKYVAEAFVCRAVDDGWYRKHRKVTGIVFGKGIRCRIYDKVYETKDDPAKREVMRVHRWGGVIPEEAVRVEFQLRREEMRDDFSVTDIYDLFSKLRTIGQKLTTDWLRFTAETPDRSNGHQSRAKVADVWALVVQRFFDAFPDAKEAAEPKPKVVPDTGRLLRQAVGCIKSGLAQVCAKFTSQDEAVGALWDMFQLLLPPTFWHDINERQAEFQERRPMIGVLGVSAGQVPF
;
A
#
# COMPACT_ATOMS: atom_id res chain seq x y z
N MET A 1 -61.25 -35.62 33.02
CA MET A 1 -60.72 -37.01 33.00
C MET A 1 -59.43 -36.93 32.20
N GLY A 2 -58.20 -37.11 32.67
CA GLY A 2 -57.45 -37.55 33.86
C GLY A 2 -56.01 -37.71 33.29
N SER A 3 -54.87 -37.55 33.94
CA SER A 3 -54.43 -37.51 35.32
C SER A 3 -53.05 -36.83 35.33
N LEU A 4 -52.73 -36.19 36.44
CA LEU A 4 -51.47 -35.60 36.83
C LEU A 4 -50.37 -36.65 37.07
N GLY A 5 -49.12 -36.22 36.97
CA GLY A 5 -47.93 -36.89 37.48
C GLY A 5 -46.91 -35.85 37.94
N SER A 6 -47.01 -35.47 39.21
CA SER A 6 -46.11 -34.60 39.97
C SER A 6 -45.04 -35.47 40.64
N ILE A 7 -43.78 -35.04 40.60
CA ILE A 7 -42.77 -35.45 41.59
C ILE A 7 -42.09 -34.19 42.11
N ALA A 8 -42.23 -34.00 43.41
CA ALA A 8 -41.54 -33.04 44.27
C ALA A 8 -40.54 -33.79 45.15
N GLY A 9 -39.59 -33.06 45.74
CA GLY A 9 -38.80 -33.48 46.90
C GLY A 9 -37.31 -33.19 46.74
N GLU A 10 -36.84 -32.00 47.17
CA GLU A 10 -36.08 -31.79 48.43
C GLU A 10 -34.56 -32.08 48.25
N GLY A 11 -33.59 -31.26 48.66
CA GLY A 11 -33.53 -30.06 49.50
C GLY A 11 -32.23 -30.09 50.33
N ARG A 12 -31.61 -28.91 50.56
CA ARG A 12 -30.49 -28.57 51.48
C ARG A 12 -29.07 -28.93 51.00
N GLY A 13 -28.01 -28.14 51.21
CA GLY A 13 -27.77 -26.83 51.83
C GLY A 13 -26.62 -26.15 51.05
N GLY A 14 -26.35 -24.86 51.11
CA GLY A 14 -26.29 -24.02 52.30
C GLY A 14 -24.83 -23.88 52.70
N GLU A 15 -24.07 -22.99 52.04
CA GLU A 15 -22.89 -22.37 52.63
C GLU A 15 -22.59 -21.04 51.92
N SER A 16 -22.48 -20.02 52.76
CA SER A 16 -22.30 -18.61 52.47
C SER A 16 -20.87 -18.23 52.83
N GLU A 17 -20.11 -17.65 51.91
CA GLU A 17 -18.86 -16.97 52.25
C GLU A 17 -18.77 -15.60 51.58
N GLN A 18 -18.97 -14.61 52.45
CA GLN A 18 -18.21 -13.37 52.63
C GLN A 18 -17.63 -12.64 51.41
N SER A 19 -18.22 -11.47 51.23
CA SER A 19 -17.62 -10.25 50.72
C SER A 19 -16.25 -9.96 51.33
N ASP A 20 -15.27 -9.63 50.48
CA ASP A 20 -14.17 -8.77 50.86
C ASP A 20 -13.95 -7.64 49.87
N ALA A 21 -13.96 -6.43 50.44
CA ALA A 21 -13.74 -5.16 49.80
C ALA A 21 -12.41 -4.61 50.29
N THR A 22 -11.41 -4.47 49.42
CA THR A 22 -10.25 -3.56 49.53
C THR A 22 -9.54 -3.57 48.17
N GLY A 23 -8.95 -2.52 47.62
CA GLY A 23 -8.77 -1.14 48.05
C GLY A 23 -8.36 -0.29 46.84
N LYS A 24 -8.80 0.96 46.83
CA LYS A 24 -8.31 2.03 45.96
C LYS A 24 -6.87 2.35 46.36
N ILE A 25 -5.95 2.38 45.41
CA ILE A 25 -4.65 3.04 45.59
C ILE A 25 -4.65 4.31 44.73
N SER A 26 -4.70 5.43 45.42
CA SER A 26 -4.38 6.77 44.93
C SER A 26 -3.44 7.40 45.96
N ARG A 27 -2.28 7.90 45.52
CA ARG A 27 -1.40 8.92 46.15
C ARG A 27 -0.34 9.26 45.10
N LYS A 28 -0.31 10.45 44.51
CA LYS A 28 0.23 11.75 45.01
C LYS A 28 1.72 11.73 45.37
N ASN A 29 2.43 12.63 44.68
CA ASN A 29 3.54 13.50 45.09
C ASN A 29 4.87 12.85 45.50
N PHE A 30 5.89 13.07 44.67
CA PHE A 30 7.26 13.27 45.13
C PHE A 30 7.80 14.57 44.51
N LEU A 31 8.00 15.57 45.36
CA LEU A 31 8.79 16.77 45.12
C LEU A 31 10.07 16.65 45.95
N SER A 32 11.11 17.27 45.42
CA SER A 32 12.27 17.86 46.12
C SER A 32 13.42 16.96 46.60
N GLY A 33 14.62 17.43 46.27
CA GLY A 33 15.93 16.94 46.67
C GLY A 33 16.82 16.91 45.42
N GLY A 34 17.82 17.76 45.23
CA GLY A 34 18.48 18.76 46.05
C GLY A 34 19.82 18.99 45.34
N MET A 35 20.12 20.23 44.97
CA MET A 35 21.44 20.62 44.43
C MET A 35 22.52 20.41 45.50
N PRO A 36 23.77 20.22 45.05
CA PRO A 36 24.83 21.08 45.56
C PRO A 36 25.46 21.89 44.44
N ASP A 37 25.45 23.21 44.65
CA ASP A 37 26.46 24.13 44.14
C ASP A 37 27.83 23.75 44.74
N GLU A 38 28.89 23.86 43.94
CA GLU A 38 29.95 24.85 44.17
C GLU A 38 31.08 24.69 43.14
N LEU A 39 31.38 25.82 42.49
CA LEU A 39 32.70 26.46 42.31
C LEU A 39 33.82 25.59 41.70
N SER A 40 34.65 26.01 40.76
CA SER A 40 35.06 27.31 40.22
C SER A 40 36.02 26.95 39.07
N GLY A 41 36.01 27.63 37.93
CA GLY A 41 36.92 28.75 37.69
C GLY A 41 38.31 28.31 37.23
N ALA A 42 38.63 28.50 35.94
CA ALA A 42 39.90 29.10 35.46
C ALA A 42 40.06 28.91 33.95
N ALA A 43 40.56 29.97 33.32
CA ALA A 43 40.79 30.18 31.90
C ALA A 43 42.17 29.70 31.42
N LEU A 44 42.46 30.02 30.14
CA LEU A 44 43.75 30.02 29.38
C LEU A 44 43.94 28.77 28.49
N SER A 45 43.81 28.84 27.16
CA SER A 45 44.54 29.56 26.09
C SER A 45 45.68 28.73 25.47
N CYS A 46 45.55 28.50 24.15
CA CYS A 46 46.57 28.45 23.10
C CYS A 46 47.81 27.55 23.27
N VAL A 47 48.09 26.69 22.28
CA VAL A 47 49.14 26.87 21.23
C VAL A 47 49.43 25.54 20.49
N ASN A 48 49.64 25.71 19.18
CA ASN A 48 50.16 24.84 18.11
C ASN A 48 51.13 23.68 18.45
N GLY A 49 51.04 22.62 17.65
CA GLY A 49 52.12 21.68 17.37
C GLY A 49 51.81 20.82 16.14
N GLY A 50 52.55 21.04 15.05
CA GLY A 50 52.38 20.40 13.73
C GLY A 50 52.98 18.98 13.61
N PRO A 51 53.30 18.54 12.37
CA PRO A 51 53.06 17.16 11.89
C PRO A 51 54.29 16.24 11.99
N VAL A 52 54.05 14.92 12.01
CA VAL A 52 55.07 13.90 11.66
C VAL A 52 54.42 12.83 10.79
N ALA A 53 55.24 12.34 9.86
CA ALA A 53 54.93 11.87 8.53
C ALA A 53 54.68 10.36 8.37
N ASP A 54 54.18 10.07 7.17
CA ASP A 54 53.96 8.82 6.47
C ASP A 54 55.22 7.93 6.28
N ASP A 55 54.95 6.65 6.00
CA ASP A 55 55.63 5.71 5.05
C ASP A 55 55.93 4.32 5.61
N TRP A 56 54.91 3.45 5.70
CA TRP A 56 55.09 2.01 6.01
C TRP A 56 54.33 1.03 5.10
N TRP A 57 53.79 1.46 3.94
CA TRP A 57 52.92 0.61 3.10
C TRP A 57 53.38 0.40 1.65
N ARG A 58 54.67 0.55 1.34
CA ARG A 58 55.16 0.48 -0.05
C ARG A 58 55.70 -0.87 -0.56
N ASP A 59 55.69 -1.94 0.24
CA ASP A 59 56.28 -3.23 -0.18
C ASP A 59 55.31 -4.41 -0.17
N LEU A 60 54.27 -4.39 -1.03
CA LEU A 60 53.63 -5.62 -1.51
C LEU A 60 53.38 -5.52 -3.02
N ASP A 61 54.37 -6.03 -3.77
CA ASP A 61 54.32 -6.35 -5.18
C ASP A 61 53.40 -7.55 -5.42
N TRP A 62 52.31 -7.35 -6.17
CA TRP A 62 51.53 -8.42 -6.79
C TRP A 62 51.21 -8.01 -8.23
N GLY A 63 52.12 -8.37 -9.12
CA GLY A 63 52.04 -8.10 -10.55
C GLY A 63 50.84 -8.74 -11.27
N ARG A 64 50.37 -7.97 -12.27
CA ARG A 64 49.82 -8.34 -13.58
C ARG A 64 48.70 -9.38 -13.68
N VAL A 65 47.50 -8.85 -13.96
CA VAL A 65 46.71 -9.29 -15.12
C VAL A 65 46.28 -8.03 -15.87
N ASP A 66 46.98 -7.72 -16.96
CA ASP A 66 46.62 -6.66 -17.92
C ASP A 66 45.67 -7.21 -18.99
N GLU A 67 44.84 -6.29 -19.50
CA GLU A 67 44.29 -6.20 -20.86
C GLU A 67 43.23 -7.21 -21.33
N LEU A 68 42.01 -6.68 -21.59
CA LEU A 68 41.45 -6.58 -22.95
C LEU A 68 40.20 -5.68 -22.98
N SER A 69 40.29 -4.61 -23.79
CA SER A 69 39.22 -3.74 -24.37
C SER A 69 38.33 -2.92 -23.40
N GLY A 70 38.30 -1.57 -23.39
CA GLY A 70 38.43 -0.57 -24.47
C GLY A 70 37.16 -0.57 -25.34
N ALA A 71 36.44 0.51 -25.64
CA ALA A 71 36.67 1.95 -25.50
C ALA A 71 35.38 2.73 -25.83
N ASN A 72 35.45 4.06 -25.63
CA ASN A 72 34.68 5.16 -26.24
C ASN A 72 33.34 5.56 -25.58
N GLY A 73 33.09 6.83 -25.28
CA GLY A 73 33.87 8.03 -25.52
C GLY A 73 33.22 9.26 -24.86
N ALA A 74 34.08 10.18 -24.43
CA ALA A 74 33.73 11.49 -23.93
C ALA A 74 33.29 12.43 -25.06
N GLY A 75 32.33 13.31 -24.76
CA GLY A 75 31.97 14.45 -25.59
C GLY A 75 31.84 15.70 -24.70
N GLN A 76 32.76 16.64 -24.90
CA GLN A 76 32.86 17.93 -24.22
C GLN A 76 31.81 18.93 -24.75
N GLY A 77 31.36 19.81 -23.83
CA GLY A 77 31.35 21.27 -24.00
C GLY A 77 30.40 21.91 -25.01
N ALA A 78 29.49 22.76 -24.52
CA ALA A 78 29.43 24.19 -24.91
C ALA A 78 28.31 24.91 -24.15
N SER A 79 28.71 25.88 -23.34
CA SER A 79 27.91 27.02 -22.90
C SER A 79 27.58 27.94 -24.07
N SER A 80 26.37 28.49 -24.12
CA SER A 80 26.14 29.77 -24.80
C SER A 80 25.03 30.56 -24.12
N GLU A 81 25.26 31.86 -24.16
CA GLU A 81 24.66 32.94 -23.39
C GLU A 81 23.27 33.37 -23.86
N ALA A 82 22.66 34.16 -22.98
CA ALA A 82 21.41 34.88 -23.14
C ALA A 82 21.37 35.81 -24.36
N GLN A 83 20.17 35.96 -24.94
CA GLN A 83 19.75 37.19 -25.59
C GLN A 83 18.39 37.62 -25.06
N ALA A 84 18.41 38.78 -24.41
CA ALA A 84 17.25 39.57 -24.07
C ALA A 84 16.76 40.32 -25.31
N VAL A 85 15.47 40.23 -25.62
CA VAL A 85 14.80 41.14 -26.56
C VAL A 85 13.96 42.10 -25.74
N SER A 86 14.37 43.36 -25.79
CA SER A 86 13.61 44.50 -25.31
C SER A 86 12.64 44.94 -26.40
N LEU A 87 11.40 45.27 -26.03
CA LEU A 87 10.49 46.07 -26.83
C LEU A 87 9.66 46.92 -25.88
N ALA A 88 10.08 48.17 -25.75
CA ALA A 88 9.24 49.26 -25.31
C ALA A 88 8.61 49.92 -26.54
N VAL A 89 7.38 50.42 -26.43
CA VAL A 89 6.97 51.81 -26.74
C VAL A 89 5.43 51.91 -26.86
N SER A 90 4.92 52.99 -26.26
CA SER A 90 3.59 53.64 -26.39
C SER A 90 2.36 52.82 -25.96
N GLY A 91 1.50 53.23 -25.03
CA GLY A 91 1.12 54.59 -24.61
C GLY A 91 -0.05 55.08 -25.45
N ASP A 92 -1.28 54.90 -24.96
CA ASP A 92 -2.25 56.00 -24.95
C ASP A 92 -3.41 55.75 -23.99
N SER A 93 -3.84 56.86 -23.41
CA SER A 93 -4.93 57.11 -22.50
C SER A 93 -6.31 57.07 -23.17
N GLY A 94 -7.35 56.69 -22.43
CA GLY A 94 -8.74 56.84 -22.89
C GLY A 94 -9.76 56.39 -21.85
N ALA A 95 -10.31 57.36 -21.13
CA ALA A 95 -11.39 57.19 -20.16
C ALA A 95 -12.75 57.02 -20.85
N GLY A 96 -13.67 56.33 -20.17
CA GLY A 96 -15.11 56.61 -20.25
C GLY A 96 -16.03 55.41 -20.50
N GLY A 97 -17.05 55.29 -19.65
CA GLY A 97 -18.40 55.06 -20.15
C GLY A 97 -19.02 53.68 -19.93
N GLU A 98 -19.79 53.61 -18.85
CA GLU A 98 -20.95 52.78 -18.54
C GLU A 98 -21.71 52.00 -19.65
N ALA A 99 -22.21 50.85 -19.18
CA ALA A 99 -23.57 50.30 -19.33
C ALA A 99 -23.98 49.51 -20.60
N ALA A 100 -24.33 48.26 -20.27
CA ALA A 100 -25.59 47.59 -20.61
C ALA A 100 -25.85 47.09 -22.04
N ALA A 101 -25.82 45.76 -22.11
CA ALA A 101 -26.90 44.90 -22.57
C ALA A 101 -27.05 44.59 -24.08
N SER A 102 -27.21 43.27 -24.28
CA SER A 102 -27.82 42.57 -25.40
C SER A 102 -27.09 42.64 -26.74
N ASN A 103 -26.30 41.60 -27.02
CA ASN A 103 -26.19 41.05 -28.37
C ASN A 103 -26.24 39.53 -28.32
N ALA A 104 -27.38 38.99 -28.74
CA ALA A 104 -27.49 37.62 -29.22
C ALA A 104 -26.97 37.61 -30.66
N TRP A 105 -25.80 37.02 -30.88
CA TRP A 105 -25.32 36.74 -32.23
C TRP A 105 -24.57 35.41 -32.24
N LYS A 106 -25.14 34.43 -32.97
CA LYS A 106 -24.47 33.19 -33.34
C LYS A 106 -23.39 33.51 -34.38
N PRO A 107 -22.16 32.99 -34.27
CA PRO A 107 -21.29 32.91 -35.42
C PRO A 107 -21.26 31.51 -36.02
N SER A 108 -21.32 31.58 -37.34
CA SER A 108 -20.98 30.61 -38.36
C SER A 108 -19.62 29.95 -38.18
N SER A 109 -19.59 28.69 -38.60
CA SER A 109 -18.43 27.91 -39.03
C SER A 109 -17.41 28.72 -39.85
N GLY A 110 -16.19 28.82 -39.33
CA GLY A 110 -15.00 29.34 -40.03
C GLY A 110 -13.80 28.45 -39.74
N ASN A 111 -13.35 27.74 -40.77
CA ASN A 111 -12.13 26.94 -40.79
C ASN A 111 -10.91 27.88 -40.77
N VAL A 112 -9.99 27.72 -39.81
CA VAL A 112 -8.66 28.36 -39.84
C VAL A 112 -7.59 27.31 -39.53
N LEU A 113 -6.61 27.23 -40.43
CA LEU A 113 -5.39 26.44 -40.32
C LEU A 113 -4.65 26.76 -39.00
N ALA A 114 -4.37 25.73 -38.20
CA ALA A 114 -3.45 25.81 -37.07
C ALA A 114 -2.10 25.20 -37.45
N THR A 115 -1.06 26.03 -37.39
CA THR A 115 0.36 25.65 -37.37
C THR A 115 0.67 24.86 -36.10
N SER A 116 1.21 23.65 -36.26
CA SER A 116 1.56 22.71 -35.19
C SER A 116 2.87 23.08 -34.48
N VAL A 117 2.80 23.29 -33.16
CA VAL A 117 3.96 23.23 -32.26
C VAL A 117 3.63 22.17 -31.19
N GLY A 118 4.56 21.25 -30.98
CA GLY A 118 4.32 19.94 -30.36
C GLY A 118 3.78 19.95 -28.93
N GLN A 119 2.63 19.29 -28.74
CA GLN A 119 2.16 18.78 -27.45
C GLN A 119 2.68 17.34 -27.23
N PRO A 120 2.99 16.94 -25.99
CA PRO A 120 3.22 15.54 -25.64
C PRO A 120 1.93 14.72 -25.80
N PRO A 121 2.01 13.39 -26.02
CA PRO A 121 0.87 12.57 -26.40
C PRO A 121 -0.20 12.56 -25.31
N GLU A 122 -1.37 13.11 -25.65
CA GLU A 122 -2.60 12.89 -24.89
C GLU A 122 -2.99 11.41 -25.02
N SER A 123 -2.80 10.65 -23.95
CA SER A 123 -3.47 9.37 -23.80
C SER A 123 -4.95 9.66 -23.57
N SER A 124 -5.76 9.48 -24.62
CA SER A 124 -7.21 9.46 -24.56
C SER A 124 -7.68 8.31 -23.64
N ILE A 125 -7.77 8.59 -22.34
CA ILE A 125 -8.44 7.75 -21.34
C ILE A 125 -9.85 8.33 -21.21
N THR A 126 -10.68 8.17 -22.25
CA THR A 126 -12.12 8.31 -22.09
C THR A 126 -12.59 7.08 -21.32
N GLY A 127 -12.57 7.19 -19.98
CA GLY A 127 -13.10 6.17 -19.09
C GLY A 127 -14.54 5.86 -19.46
N GLY A 128 -14.87 4.57 -19.50
CA GLY A 128 -16.24 4.09 -19.68
C GLY A 128 -17.20 4.89 -18.82
N SER A 129 -18.05 5.66 -19.50
CA SER A 129 -19.18 6.36 -18.91
C SER A 129 -20.03 5.34 -18.17
N ASN A 130 -20.41 5.63 -16.92
CA ASN A 130 -21.41 4.86 -16.19
C ASN A 130 -22.70 4.82 -17.04
N SER A 131 -22.90 3.71 -17.75
CA SER A 131 -24.08 3.45 -18.56
C SER A 131 -25.31 3.35 -17.64
N GLN A 132 -26.05 4.45 -17.52
CA GLN A 132 -27.27 4.54 -16.69
C GLN A 132 -28.52 3.90 -17.33
N ASN A 133 -28.40 3.16 -18.44
CA ASN A 133 -29.54 2.59 -19.18
C ASN A 133 -29.41 1.08 -19.47
N GLN A 134 -28.76 0.31 -18.58
CA GLN A 134 -28.78 -1.15 -18.66
C GLN A 134 -29.90 -1.73 -17.80
N ASP A 135 -30.46 -2.87 -18.23
CA ASP A 135 -31.38 -3.70 -17.45
C ASP A 135 -30.83 -3.84 -16.01
N PRO A 136 -31.63 -3.66 -14.93
CA PRO A 136 -31.16 -3.84 -13.57
C PRO A 136 -30.37 -5.13 -13.32
N SER A 137 -30.61 -6.19 -14.11
CA SER A 137 -29.86 -7.46 -14.07
C SER A 137 -28.41 -7.39 -14.58
N ASP A 138 -28.09 -6.39 -15.42
CA ASP A 138 -26.79 -6.20 -16.09
C ASP A 138 -25.95 -5.08 -15.46
N SER A 139 -26.45 -4.42 -14.41
CA SER A 139 -25.67 -3.39 -13.71
C SER A 139 -24.34 -3.95 -13.18
N VAL A 140 -23.24 -3.24 -13.47
CA VAL A 140 -21.89 -3.62 -13.03
C VAL A 140 -21.83 -3.56 -11.50
N THR A 141 -21.78 -4.73 -10.86
CA THR A 141 -21.86 -4.84 -9.40
C THR A 141 -20.51 -4.73 -8.69
N GLY A 142 -19.43 -4.28 -9.35
CA GLY A 142 -18.07 -4.32 -8.80
C GLY A 142 -17.16 -3.14 -9.13
N GLY A 143 -16.03 -3.04 -8.46
CA GLY A 143 -15.04 -1.97 -8.66
C GLY A 143 -14.05 -1.87 -7.51
N VAL A 144 -13.47 -0.68 -7.32
CA VAL A 144 -12.59 -0.40 -6.17
C VAL A 144 -13.44 0.05 -4.98
N ASP A 145 -13.23 -0.55 -3.80
CA ASP A 145 -13.93 -0.23 -2.55
C ASP A 145 -13.09 0.61 -1.58
N TRP A 146 -11.77 0.52 -1.68
CA TRP A 146 -10.85 1.36 -0.92
C TRP A 146 -9.59 1.63 -1.72
N LEU A 147 -9.09 2.86 -1.69
CA LEU A 147 -7.83 3.21 -2.34
C LEU A 147 -7.04 4.19 -1.46
N SER A 148 -5.81 3.82 -1.13
CA SER A 148 -4.87 4.67 -0.38
C SER A 148 -3.62 4.92 -1.20
N VAL A 149 -3.32 6.19 -1.49
CA VAL A 149 -2.25 6.59 -2.39
C VAL A 149 -1.34 7.62 -1.74
N PRO A 150 -0.20 7.19 -1.18
CA PRO A 150 0.94 8.07 -0.96
C PRO A 150 1.34 8.82 -2.22
N LEU A 151 1.49 10.13 -2.08
CA LEU A 151 1.80 11.06 -3.15
C LEU A 151 3.17 11.71 -2.92
N TYR A 152 3.90 11.84 -4.02
CA TYR A 152 5.20 12.47 -4.12
C TYR A 152 5.05 13.65 -5.08
N GLY A 153 5.59 14.78 -4.65
CA GLY A 153 5.47 16.04 -5.35
C GLY A 153 6.16 17.15 -4.58
N SER A 154 5.93 18.37 -5.01
CA SER A 154 6.54 19.57 -4.44
C SER A 154 5.55 20.70 -4.30
N TRP A 155 5.71 21.53 -3.28
CA TRP A 155 4.95 22.76 -3.12
C TRP A 155 5.76 23.96 -3.62
N CYS A 156 5.10 24.90 -4.30
CA CYS A 156 5.67 26.23 -4.56
C CYS A 156 5.92 26.97 -3.24
N ASP A 157 7.03 27.71 -3.10
CA ASP A 157 7.43 28.33 -1.82
C ASP A 157 6.35 29.23 -1.23
N GLU A 158 5.85 30.19 -2.01
CA GLU A 158 4.88 31.15 -1.48
C GLU A 158 3.54 30.46 -1.14
N SER A 159 3.10 29.51 -1.96
CA SER A 159 1.87 28.74 -1.71
C SER A 159 2.02 27.82 -0.50
N TYR A 160 3.18 27.19 -0.32
CA TYR A 160 3.48 26.34 0.82
C TYR A 160 3.41 27.12 2.12
N GLN A 161 4.11 28.26 2.22
CA GLN A 161 4.14 29.06 3.45
C GLN A 161 2.74 29.56 3.82
N ARG A 162 1.96 30.05 2.84
CA ARG A 162 0.57 30.45 3.06
C ARG A 162 -0.31 29.28 3.53
N LEU A 163 -0.21 28.13 2.86
CA LEU A 163 -1.00 26.96 3.19
C LEU A 163 -0.70 26.44 4.60
N ILE A 164 0.58 26.31 4.97
CA ILE A 164 0.98 25.80 6.28
C ILE A 164 0.55 26.75 7.39
N ALA A 165 0.76 28.07 7.23
CA ALA A 165 0.31 29.05 8.21
C ALA A 165 -1.21 29.02 8.41
N MET A 166 -1.97 28.91 7.30
CA MET A 166 -3.42 28.74 7.35
C MET A 166 -3.80 27.45 8.08
N LEU A 167 -3.24 26.31 7.68
CA LEU A 167 -3.59 25.01 8.27
C LEU A 167 -3.15 24.87 9.73
N GLU A 168 -2.09 25.54 10.18
CA GLU A 168 -1.70 25.63 11.59
C GLU A 168 -2.77 26.37 12.40
N GLY A 169 -3.14 27.58 11.99
CA GLY A 169 -4.19 28.35 12.67
C GLY A 169 -5.53 27.61 12.70
N MET A 170 -5.90 26.97 11.59
CA MET A 170 -7.12 26.16 11.52
C MET A 170 -7.06 24.90 12.38
N LYS A 171 -5.89 24.27 12.51
CA LYS A 171 -5.70 23.08 13.35
C LYS A 171 -5.81 23.45 14.83
N ASP A 172 -5.25 24.58 15.23
CA ASP A 172 -5.36 25.08 16.61
C ASP A 172 -6.83 25.38 16.95
N GLU A 173 -7.55 26.05 16.05
CA GLU A 173 -9.00 26.28 16.20
C GLU A 173 -9.80 24.97 16.22
N ALA A 174 -9.43 23.99 15.39
CA ALA A 174 -10.04 22.66 15.37
C ALA A 174 -9.84 21.90 16.68
N GLN A 175 -8.71 22.06 17.37
CA GLN A 175 -8.47 21.41 18.66
C GLN A 175 -9.44 21.89 19.74
N GLU A 176 -9.85 23.16 19.67
CA GLU A 176 -10.84 23.73 20.60
C GLU A 176 -12.27 23.31 20.23
N LYS A 177 -12.60 23.29 18.92
CA LYS A 177 -13.98 23.12 18.44
C LYS A 177 -14.34 21.69 18.00
N GLY A 178 -13.36 20.78 17.98
CA GLY A 178 -13.50 19.43 17.44
C GLY A 178 -13.32 19.33 15.91
N GLY A 179 -13.17 20.47 15.23
CA GLY A 179 -12.94 20.60 13.79
C GLY A 179 -13.40 21.94 13.23
N VAL A 180 -12.85 22.34 12.09
CA VAL A 180 -13.23 23.59 11.40
C VAL A 180 -13.35 23.39 9.91
N PHE A 181 -14.02 24.31 9.21
CA PHE A 181 -14.16 24.28 7.76
C PHE A 181 -13.55 25.54 7.13
N PHE A 182 -12.96 25.39 5.94
CA PHE A 182 -12.70 26.49 5.02
C PHE A 182 -13.31 26.20 3.65
N GLU A 183 -13.41 27.25 2.84
CA GLU A 183 -13.77 27.14 1.44
C GLU A 183 -12.54 26.66 0.64
N GLY A 184 -12.67 25.50 0.03
CA GLY A 184 -11.69 24.91 -0.86
C GLY A 184 -11.60 25.64 -2.20
N PRO A 185 -10.56 25.37 -3.00
CA PRO A 185 -10.32 26.07 -4.25
C PRO A 185 -11.31 25.73 -5.37
N ASP A 186 -12.23 24.79 -5.14
CA ASP A 186 -13.35 24.44 -6.01
C ASP A 186 -14.68 25.01 -5.52
N GLY A 187 -14.68 25.85 -4.47
CA GLY A 187 -15.87 26.34 -3.78
C GLY A 187 -16.51 25.30 -2.85
N GLY A 188 -15.96 24.10 -2.77
CA GLY A 188 -16.39 23.06 -1.84
C GLY A 188 -15.94 23.37 -0.41
N ARG A 189 -16.53 22.71 0.58
CA ARG A 189 -16.09 22.84 1.98
C ARG A 189 -15.02 21.80 2.28
N ILE A 190 -13.90 22.24 2.86
CA ILE A 190 -12.84 21.35 3.34
C ILE A 190 -12.85 21.40 4.87
N TYR A 191 -13.01 20.23 5.48
CA TYR A 191 -12.97 20.06 6.93
C TYR A 191 -11.54 19.77 7.39
N VAL A 192 -11.05 20.51 8.39
CA VAL A 192 -9.75 20.32 9.01
C VAL A 192 -9.94 19.59 10.34
N ARG A 193 -9.30 18.43 10.48
CA ARG A 193 -9.30 17.67 11.74
C ARG A 193 -8.39 18.33 12.79
N PRO A 194 -8.68 18.14 14.10
CA PRO A 194 -7.88 18.71 15.19
C PRO A 194 -6.46 18.15 15.28
N ALA A 195 -6.23 16.96 14.73
CA ALA A 195 -4.97 16.25 14.85
C ALA A 195 -4.49 15.70 13.50
N GLY A 196 -3.17 15.63 13.39
CA GLY A 196 -2.52 14.89 12.31
C GLY A 196 -2.77 13.38 12.42
N ILE A 197 -2.46 12.66 11.35
CA ILE A 197 -2.71 11.21 11.26
C ILE A 197 -1.40 10.49 10.94
N ARG A 198 -1.14 9.40 11.68
CA ARG A 198 -0.08 8.45 11.37
C ARG A 198 -0.59 7.39 10.40
N ARG A 199 0.13 7.16 9.30
CA ARG A 199 -0.11 6.10 8.32
C ARG A 199 1.17 5.29 8.13
N GLY A 200 1.21 4.12 8.76
CA GLY A 200 2.43 3.29 8.82
C GLY A 200 3.59 4.07 9.47
N PRO A 201 4.76 4.15 8.82
CA PRO A 201 5.90 4.88 9.36
C PRO A 201 5.77 6.41 9.22
N TRP A 202 4.80 6.90 8.45
CA TRP A 202 4.68 8.32 8.12
C TRP A 202 3.69 9.03 9.04
N PHE A 203 4.05 10.23 9.45
CA PHE A 203 3.16 11.17 10.13
C PHE A 203 2.82 12.31 9.17
N PHE A 204 1.54 12.65 9.13
CA PHE A 204 1.01 13.79 8.38
C PHE A 204 0.41 14.78 9.37
N ASP A 205 0.91 16.00 9.34
CA ASP A 205 0.60 17.05 10.30
C ASP A 205 -0.86 17.53 10.22
N PHE A 206 -1.45 17.45 9.02
CA PHE A 206 -2.79 17.91 8.72
C PHE A 206 -3.60 16.80 8.07
N ALA A 207 -4.86 16.68 8.48
CA ALA A 207 -5.82 15.76 7.89
C ALA A 207 -7.06 16.55 7.48
N LEU A 208 -7.30 16.57 6.17
CA LEU A 208 -8.36 17.33 5.53
C LEU A 208 -9.40 16.34 4.99
N GLU A 209 -10.69 16.63 5.18
CA GLU A 209 -11.77 15.89 4.54
C GLU A 209 -12.47 16.76 3.51
N HIS A 210 -12.68 16.21 2.33
CA HIS A 210 -13.28 16.93 1.21
C HIS A 210 -14.02 15.92 0.33
N GLU A 211 -15.32 16.12 0.10
CA GLU A 211 -16.14 15.28 -0.79
C GLU A 211 -16.01 13.76 -0.51
N GLY A 212 -15.96 13.36 0.76
CA GLY A 212 -15.83 11.96 1.17
C GLY A 212 -14.43 11.34 0.99
N MET A 213 -13.44 12.16 0.63
CA MET A 213 -12.02 11.84 0.55
C MET A 213 -11.29 12.37 1.78
N THR A 214 -10.18 11.73 2.15
CA THR A 214 -9.25 12.25 3.15
C THR A 214 -7.92 12.59 2.49
N LEU A 215 -7.52 13.85 2.58
CA LEU A 215 -6.24 14.37 2.10
C LEU A 215 -5.34 14.62 3.31
N LEU A 216 -4.23 13.90 3.40
CA LEU A 216 -3.24 14.06 4.46
C LEU A 216 -2.05 14.83 3.92
N VAL A 217 -1.62 15.86 4.65
CA VAL A 217 -0.50 16.75 4.25
C VAL A 217 0.54 16.76 5.36
N ALA A 218 1.81 16.53 5.00
CA ALA A 218 2.94 16.65 5.90
C ALA A 218 3.55 18.06 5.79
N LYS A 219 4.16 18.56 6.87
CA LYS A 219 4.97 19.78 6.89
C LYS A 219 6.31 19.58 6.18
N ARG A 220 6.26 19.24 4.90
CA ARG A 220 7.42 19.04 4.03
C ARG A 220 7.14 19.61 2.64
N LYS A 221 8.05 20.45 2.17
CA LYS A 221 7.92 21.12 0.87
C LYS A 221 8.06 20.16 -0.32
N SER A 222 9.00 19.23 -0.29
CA SER A 222 9.23 18.25 -1.37
C SER A 222 9.23 16.82 -0.86
N ALA A 223 8.85 15.89 -1.73
CA ALA A 223 8.85 14.45 -1.46
C ALA A 223 10.01 13.76 -2.18
N GLU A 224 11.16 13.64 -1.53
CA GLU A 224 12.27 12.86 -2.09
C GLU A 224 12.03 11.34 -1.90
N LYS A 225 12.19 10.85 -0.67
CA LYS A 225 12.04 9.43 -0.31
C LYS A 225 10.75 9.14 0.45
N ILE A 226 10.14 10.18 1.00
CA ILE A 226 8.97 10.09 1.87
C ILE A 226 7.85 10.92 1.24
N PRO A 227 6.63 10.38 1.12
CA PRO A 227 5.49 11.14 0.59
C PRO A 227 5.23 12.39 1.43
N ASN A 228 4.95 13.52 0.78
CA ASN A 228 4.51 14.75 1.45
C ASN A 228 2.99 14.88 1.50
N CYS A 229 2.27 14.11 0.67
CA CYS A 229 0.82 13.99 0.73
C CYS A 229 0.37 12.51 0.72
N LEU A 230 -0.83 12.22 1.21
CA LEU A 230 -1.47 10.91 1.07
C LEU A 230 -2.97 11.10 0.88
N VAL A 231 -3.54 10.37 -0.07
CA VAL A 231 -4.97 10.39 -0.36
C VAL A 231 -5.59 9.06 0.05
N ASP A 232 -6.58 9.10 0.94
CA ASP A 232 -7.43 7.96 1.26
C ASP A 232 -8.82 8.20 0.65
N LEU A 233 -9.21 7.32 -0.28
CA LEU A 233 -10.51 7.32 -0.93
C LEU A 233 -11.37 6.21 -0.33
N SER A 234 -12.48 6.62 0.29
CA SER A 234 -13.44 5.71 0.92
C SER A 234 -14.35 5.02 -0.09
N SER A 235 -15.00 3.92 0.33
CA SER A 235 -15.98 3.21 -0.51
C SER A 235 -17.08 4.11 -1.08
N MET A 236 -17.52 5.12 -0.33
CA MET A 236 -18.61 6.00 -0.75
C MET A 236 -18.24 6.80 -2.00
N VAL A 237 -17.13 7.54 -1.96
CA VAL A 237 -16.68 8.35 -3.11
C VAL A 237 -16.30 7.48 -4.30
N LEU A 238 -15.72 6.30 -4.05
CA LEU A 238 -15.34 5.35 -5.09
C LEU A 238 -16.55 4.73 -5.80
N MET A 239 -17.66 4.47 -5.09
CA MET A 239 -18.90 4.00 -5.71
C MET A 239 -19.59 5.09 -6.52
N GLN A 240 -19.55 6.34 -6.05
CA GLN A 240 -20.22 7.46 -6.70
C GLN A 240 -19.50 7.92 -7.97
N ARG A 241 -18.17 8.03 -7.92
CA ARG A 241 -17.34 8.63 -8.99
C ARG A 241 -16.48 7.62 -9.75
N GLY A 242 -16.27 6.44 -9.20
CA GLY A 242 -15.24 5.53 -9.69
C GLY A 242 -13.83 5.97 -9.28
N HIS A 243 -12.87 5.06 -9.41
CA HIS A 243 -11.51 5.24 -8.91
C HIS A 243 -10.69 6.27 -9.69
N VAL A 244 -10.89 6.38 -11.01
CA VAL A 244 -10.16 7.33 -11.87
C VAL A 244 -10.61 8.77 -11.58
N GLU A 245 -11.91 9.02 -11.54
CA GLU A 245 -12.45 10.36 -11.28
C GLU A 245 -12.17 10.78 -9.83
N ALA A 246 -12.40 9.90 -8.84
CA ALA A 246 -12.12 10.21 -7.44
C ALA A 246 -10.65 10.55 -7.19
N PHE A 247 -9.71 9.82 -7.81
CA PHE A 247 -8.29 10.14 -7.70
C PHE A 247 -7.94 11.46 -8.42
N SER A 248 -8.50 11.68 -9.62
CA SER A 248 -8.31 12.94 -10.36
C SER A 248 -8.83 14.14 -9.58
N LEU A 249 -9.98 14.01 -8.90
CA LEU A 249 -10.53 15.04 -8.03
C LEU A 249 -9.57 15.33 -6.88
N ALA A 250 -9.14 14.31 -6.13
CA ALA A 250 -8.20 14.49 -5.02
C ALA A 250 -6.89 15.16 -5.46
N ARG A 251 -6.33 14.75 -6.61
CA ARG A 251 -5.12 15.36 -7.19
C ARG A 251 -5.36 16.82 -7.53
N THR A 252 -6.45 17.12 -8.24
CA THR A 252 -6.80 18.49 -8.65
C THR A 252 -7.01 19.40 -7.45
N THR A 253 -7.65 18.91 -6.37
CA THR A 253 -7.81 19.67 -5.12
C THR A 253 -6.45 20.04 -4.54
N LEU A 254 -5.50 19.10 -4.46
CA LEU A 254 -4.14 19.38 -3.98
C LEU A 254 -3.39 20.35 -4.92
N GLU A 255 -3.50 20.16 -6.22
CA GLU A 255 -2.85 21.04 -7.22
C GLU A 255 -3.33 22.48 -7.10
N ARG A 256 -4.63 22.68 -6.89
CA ARG A 256 -5.21 24.02 -6.67
C ARG A 256 -4.83 24.64 -5.32
N LEU A 257 -4.41 23.83 -4.34
CA LEU A 257 -3.79 24.32 -3.11
C LEU A 257 -2.30 24.70 -3.31
N GLY A 258 -1.78 24.59 -4.53
CA GLY A 258 -0.40 24.95 -4.89
C GLY A 258 0.60 23.80 -4.80
N TRP A 259 0.12 22.55 -4.75
CA TRP A 259 0.95 21.36 -4.86
C TRP A 259 1.24 21.01 -6.33
N HIS A 260 2.38 20.41 -6.60
CA HIS A 260 2.75 19.90 -7.92
C HIS A 260 2.91 18.38 -7.86
N TYR A 261 2.11 17.66 -8.65
CA TYR A 261 2.14 16.20 -8.70
C TYR A 261 3.37 15.69 -9.45
N GLU A 262 4.12 14.77 -8.83
CA GLU A 262 5.19 14.03 -9.50
C GLU A 262 4.83 12.55 -9.64
N LYS A 263 4.38 11.91 -8.56
CA LYS A 263 4.06 10.47 -8.57
C LYS A 263 3.08 10.08 -7.47
N GLY A 264 2.19 9.12 -7.77
CA GLY A 264 1.33 8.43 -6.82
C GLY A 264 1.64 6.94 -6.79
N VAL A 265 1.78 6.37 -5.59
CA VAL A 265 2.05 4.94 -5.41
C VAL A 265 1.00 4.36 -4.48
N ALA A 266 0.12 3.50 -4.97
CA ALA A 266 -0.91 2.88 -4.15
C ALA A 266 -0.27 2.05 -3.02
N SER A 267 -0.66 2.34 -1.78
CA SER A 267 -0.27 1.56 -0.59
C SER A 267 -1.29 0.49 -0.22
N ARG A 268 -2.55 0.71 -0.59
CA ARG A 268 -3.66 -0.22 -0.43
C ARG A 268 -4.67 -0.03 -1.55
N CYS A 269 -5.17 -1.13 -2.09
CA CYS A 269 -6.29 -1.16 -3.02
C CYS A 269 -7.18 -2.35 -2.67
N ASP A 270 -8.47 -2.09 -2.44
CA ASP A 270 -9.45 -3.14 -2.21
C ASP A 270 -10.36 -3.19 -3.46
N ILE A 271 -10.35 -4.30 -4.19
CA ILE A 271 -11.25 -4.53 -5.33
C ILE A 271 -12.36 -5.49 -4.93
N CYS A 272 -13.57 -5.29 -5.43
CA CYS A 272 -14.72 -6.09 -5.04
C CYS A 272 -15.73 -6.30 -6.16
N VAL A 273 -16.59 -7.31 -5.96
CA VAL A 273 -17.83 -7.53 -6.70
C VAL A 273 -18.94 -7.90 -5.73
N ASP A 274 -20.15 -7.44 -6.03
CA ASP A 274 -21.37 -7.78 -5.32
C ASP A 274 -22.20 -8.79 -6.14
N LEU A 275 -22.63 -9.86 -5.48
CA LEU A 275 -23.50 -10.89 -6.05
C LEU A 275 -24.90 -10.68 -5.48
N ILE A 276 -25.76 -10.04 -6.26
CA ILE A 276 -27.16 -9.81 -5.90
C ILE A 276 -27.92 -11.15 -5.96
N ASN A 277 -28.85 -11.37 -5.03
CA ASN A 277 -29.63 -12.61 -4.90
C ASN A 277 -28.78 -13.85 -4.60
N GLN A 278 -27.59 -13.66 -4.04
CA GLN A 278 -26.74 -14.75 -3.60
C GLN A 278 -26.63 -14.75 -2.08
N ALA A 279 -27.10 -15.82 -1.45
CA ALA A 279 -26.93 -16.05 -0.02
C ALA A 279 -25.47 -16.28 0.37
N ILE A 280 -25.04 -15.68 1.49
CA ILE A 280 -23.73 -16.00 2.09
C ILE A 280 -23.63 -17.47 2.51
N LYS A 281 -24.77 -18.13 2.76
CA LYS A 281 -24.85 -19.54 3.15
C LYS A 281 -24.11 -20.45 2.17
N TRP A 282 -24.26 -20.21 0.87
CA TRP A 282 -23.59 -21.01 -0.17
C TRP A 282 -22.07 -21.05 0.01
N PHE A 283 -21.44 -19.90 0.25
CA PHE A 283 -20.00 -19.81 0.48
C PHE A 283 -19.59 -20.50 1.79
N ARG A 284 -20.41 -20.42 2.83
CA ARG A 284 -20.15 -21.09 4.12
C ARG A 284 -20.19 -22.60 3.97
N ASP A 285 -21.19 -23.11 3.27
CA ASP A 285 -21.34 -24.55 3.05
C ASP A 285 -20.13 -25.09 2.28
N LYS A 286 -19.69 -24.37 1.23
CA LYS A 286 -18.50 -24.74 0.47
C LYS A 286 -17.21 -24.64 1.28
N TYR A 287 -17.09 -23.63 2.13
CA TYR A 287 -15.93 -23.46 3.01
C TYR A 287 -15.84 -24.60 4.03
N VAL A 288 -16.96 -24.97 4.68
CA VAL A 288 -17.02 -26.12 5.60
C VAL A 288 -16.71 -27.44 4.92
N ALA A 289 -17.14 -27.60 3.66
CA ALA A 289 -16.84 -28.78 2.84
C ALA A 289 -15.40 -28.79 2.28
N GLU A 290 -14.59 -27.77 2.58
CA GLU A 290 -13.27 -27.55 1.98
C GLU A 290 -13.27 -27.55 0.44
N ALA A 291 -14.40 -27.16 -0.16
CA ALA A 291 -14.62 -27.12 -1.60
C ALA A 291 -14.05 -25.84 -2.23
N PHE A 292 -12.76 -25.61 -2.00
CA PHE A 292 -12.00 -24.50 -2.54
C PHE A 292 -10.50 -24.84 -2.68
N VAL A 293 -9.85 -24.13 -3.59
CA VAL A 293 -8.40 -24.07 -3.77
C VAL A 293 -7.96 -22.66 -3.45
N CYS A 294 -6.99 -22.50 -2.55
CA CYS A 294 -6.48 -21.19 -2.18
C CYS A 294 -4.97 -21.23 -1.93
N ARG A 295 -4.26 -20.16 -2.26
CA ARG A 295 -2.83 -19.98 -1.94
C ARG A 295 -2.59 -19.40 -0.55
N ALA A 296 -3.63 -18.92 0.12
CA ALA A 296 -3.51 -18.43 1.49
C ALA A 296 -3.19 -19.58 2.45
N VAL A 297 -2.32 -19.30 3.43
CA VAL A 297 -2.00 -20.23 4.52
C VAL A 297 -3.02 -20.10 5.66
N ASP A 298 -3.49 -18.88 5.91
CA ASP A 298 -4.48 -18.60 6.95
C ASP A 298 -5.86 -18.38 6.32
N ASP A 299 -6.89 -18.94 6.93
CA ASP A 299 -8.29 -18.67 6.63
C ASP A 299 -9.14 -18.74 7.90
N GLY A 300 -10.38 -18.26 7.83
CA GLY A 300 -11.26 -18.31 8.99
C GLY A 300 -12.61 -17.64 8.81
N TRP A 301 -13.36 -17.61 9.91
CA TRP A 301 -14.67 -16.98 9.95
C TRP A 301 -14.59 -15.47 10.12
N TYR A 302 -15.33 -14.73 9.29
CA TYR A 302 -15.59 -13.32 9.50
C TYR A 302 -16.80 -13.15 10.42
N ARG A 303 -16.60 -12.47 11.56
CA ARG A 303 -17.63 -12.27 12.59
C ARG A 303 -17.89 -10.77 12.81
N LYS A 304 -19.16 -10.38 12.86
CA LYS A 304 -19.63 -9.04 13.27
C LYS A 304 -20.67 -9.22 14.37
N HIS A 305 -20.56 -8.48 15.48
CA HIS A 305 -21.46 -8.60 16.65
C HIS A 305 -21.67 -10.04 17.13
N ARG A 306 -20.60 -10.83 17.24
CA ARG A 306 -20.61 -12.26 17.63
C ARG A 306 -21.36 -13.21 16.68
N LYS A 307 -21.88 -12.71 15.56
CA LYS A 307 -22.49 -13.53 14.49
C LYS A 307 -21.45 -13.78 13.40
N VAL A 308 -21.36 -15.02 12.91
CA VAL A 308 -20.63 -15.31 11.67
C VAL A 308 -21.40 -14.66 10.53
N THR A 309 -20.75 -13.72 9.84
CA THR A 309 -21.32 -12.94 8.74
C THR A 309 -20.57 -13.17 7.42
N GLY A 310 -19.46 -13.90 7.45
CA GLY A 310 -18.69 -14.21 6.25
C GLY A 310 -17.49 -15.13 6.51
N ILE A 311 -16.58 -15.16 5.55
CA ILE A 311 -15.33 -15.92 5.53
C ILE A 311 -14.18 -14.97 5.15
N VAL A 312 -12.98 -15.24 5.64
CA VAL A 312 -11.76 -14.52 5.29
C VAL A 312 -10.66 -15.50 4.88
N PHE A 313 -9.86 -15.12 3.88
CA PHE A 313 -8.66 -15.84 3.46
C PHE A 313 -7.47 -14.87 3.43
N GLY A 314 -6.33 -15.31 3.95
CA GLY A 314 -5.04 -14.63 3.87
C GLY A 314 -4.84 -13.42 4.80
N LYS A 315 -3.56 -13.04 4.96
CA LYS A 315 -3.11 -11.86 5.72
C LYS A 315 -2.48 -10.78 4.83
N GLY A 316 -1.68 -11.17 3.83
CA GLY A 316 -1.09 -10.29 2.81
C GLY A 316 -2.15 -9.86 1.79
N ILE A 317 -2.28 -10.63 0.70
CA ILE A 317 -3.55 -10.66 -0.05
C ILE A 317 -4.63 -11.17 0.91
N ARG A 318 -5.65 -10.35 1.14
CA ARG A 318 -6.76 -10.69 2.04
C ARG A 318 -8.07 -10.67 1.29
N CYS A 319 -8.69 -11.84 1.14
CA CYS A 319 -10.04 -11.95 0.61
C CYS A 319 -11.07 -11.98 1.74
N ARG A 320 -12.15 -11.21 1.59
CA ARG A 320 -13.32 -11.20 2.46
C ARG A 320 -14.55 -11.53 1.63
N ILE A 321 -15.31 -12.53 2.08
CA ILE A 321 -16.59 -12.90 1.48
C ILE A 321 -17.66 -12.75 2.57
N TYR A 322 -18.58 -11.80 2.42
CA TYR A 322 -19.51 -11.46 3.50
C TYR A 322 -20.88 -10.99 3.01
N ASP A 323 -21.86 -11.11 3.90
CA ASP A 323 -23.22 -10.60 3.71
C ASP A 323 -23.22 -9.06 3.73
N LYS A 324 -23.41 -8.47 2.55
CA LYS A 324 -23.31 -7.02 2.34
C LYS A 324 -24.58 -6.28 2.73
N VAL A 325 -25.74 -6.92 2.57
CA VAL A 325 -27.03 -6.36 3.03
C VAL A 325 -27.00 -6.23 4.55
N TYR A 326 -26.53 -7.26 5.25
CA TYR A 326 -26.36 -7.21 6.70
C TYR A 326 -25.29 -6.20 7.14
N GLU A 327 -24.21 -6.02 6.37
CA GLU A 327 -23.15 -5.05 6.71
C GLU A 327 -23.67 -3.62 6.73
N THR A 328 -24.50 -3.26 5.76
CA THR A 328 -25.00 -1.91 5.51
C THR A 328 -26.32 -1.59 6.22
N LYS A 329 -26.93 -2.56 6.90
CA LYS A 329 -28.25 -2.39 7.56
C LYS A 329 -28.31 -1.24 8.58
N ASP A 330 -27.19 -0.95 9.23
CA ASP A 330 -27.08 0.08 10.28
C ASP A 330 -26.58 1.44 9.74
N ASP A 331 -26.35 1.57 8.44
CA ASP A 331 -25.88 2.79 7.78
C ASP A 331 -26.78 3.11 6.56
N PRO A 332 -27.88 3.87 6.76
CA PRO A 332 -28.84 4.18 5.71
C PRO A 332 -28.23 4.93 4.52
N ALA A 333 -27.27 5.83 4.76
CA ALA A 333 -26.63 6.61 3.70
C ALA A 333 -25.80 5.71 2.79
N LYS A 334 -24.99 4.83 3.38
CA LYS A 334 -24.23 3.83 2.61
C LYS A 334 -25.14 2.85 1.89
N ARG A 335 -26.23 2.41 2.53
CA ARG A 335 -27.20 1.49 1.93
C ARG A 335 -27.88 2.11 0.71
N GLU A 336 -28.18 3.40 0.75
CA GLU A 336 -28.75 4.12 -0.40
C GLU A 336 -27.75 4.26 -1.56
N VAL A 337 -26.49 4.57 -1.28
CA VAL A 337 -25.45 4.58 -2.31
C VAL A 337 -25.26 3.20 -2.94
N MET A 338 -25.28 2.13 -2.14
CA MET A 338 -25.27 0.75 -2.66
C MET A 338 -26.48 0.46 -3.56
N ARG A 339 -27.68 0.86 -3.14
CA ARG A 339 -28.91 0.71 -3.95
C ARG A 339 -28.74 1.34 -5.33
N VAL A 340 -28.29 2.59 -5.38
CA VAL A 340 -28.18 3.36 -6.62
C VAL A 340 -27.03 2.86 -7.51
N HIS A 341 -25.85 2.61 -6.93
CA HIS A 341 -24.62 2.40 -7.71
C HIS A 341 -24.21 0.93 -7.85
N ARG A 342 -24.76 0.00 -7.05
CA ARG A 342 -24.33 -1.42 -7.03
C ARG A 342 -25.47 -2.42 -7.18
N TRP A 343 -26.69 -2.07 -6.79
CA TRP A 343 -27.82 -3.01 -6.74
C TRP A 343 -28.95 -2.69 -7.72
N GLY A 344 -28.65 -1.99 -8.82
CA GLY A 344 -29.61 -1.74 -9.89
C GLY A 344 -30.85 -0.95 -9.44
N GLY A 345 -30.72 -0.10 -8.42
CA GLY A 345 -31.82 0.73 -7.90
C GLY A 345 -32.75 0.03 -6.90
N VAL A 346 -32.51 -1.23 -6.54
CA VAL A 346 -33.34 -1.97 -5.57
C VAL A 346 -32.46 -2.48 -4.44
N ILE A 347 -32.99 -2.50 -3.21
CA ILE A 347 -32.30 -3.12 -2.08
C ILE A 347 -32.66 -4.61 -2.12
N PRO A 348 -31.71 -5.51 -2.39
CA PRO A 348 -32.00 -6.93 -2.47
C PRO A 348 -32.23 -7.52 -1.08
N GLU A 349 -32.93 -8.65 -1.03
CA GLU A 349 -33.06 -9.45 0.20
C GLU A 349 -31.70 -10.02 0.62
N GLU A 350 -30.91 -10.46 -0.36
CA GLU A 350 -29.58 -11.03 -0.16
C GLU A 350 -28.58 -10.44 -1.16
N ALA A 351 -27.40 -10.08 -0.66
CA ALA A 351 -26.24 -9.80 -1.49
C ALA A 351 -24.95 -10.18 -0.78
N VAL A 352 -24.06 -10.84 -1.49
CA VAL A 352 -22.72 -11.19 -1.00
C VAL A 352 -21.69 -10.31 -1.69
N ARG A 353 -20.76 -9.74 -0.92
CA ARG A 353 -19.57 -9.13 -1.47
C ARG A 353 -18.40 -10.09 -1.42
N VAL A 354 -17.67 -10.20 -2.52
CA VAL A 354 -16.32 -10.79 -2.59
C VAL A 354 -15.32 -9.64 -2.78
N GLU A 355 -14.40 -9.48 -1.84
CA GLU A 355 -13.49 -8.32 -1.77
C GLU A 355 -12.06 -8.77 -1.53
N PHE A 356 -11.13 -8.38 -2.41
CA PHE A 356 -9.71 -8.61 -2.27
C PHE A 356 -9.01 -7.31 -1.87
N GLN A 357 -8.42 -7.30 -0.70
CA GLN A 357 -7.51 -6.25 -0.25
C GLN A 357 -6.08 -6.60 -0.64
N LEU A 358 -5.43 -5.66 -1.34
CA LEU A 358 -4.03 -5.70 -1.75
C LEU A 358 -3.26 -4.60 -1.02
N ARG A 359 -2.04 -4.88 -0.58
CA ARG A 359 -1.11 -3.87 -0.05
C ARG A 359 0.02 -3.65 -1.03
N ARG A 360 0.91 -2.71 -0.67
CA ARG A 360 2.01 -2.30 -1.55
C ARG A 360 2.90 -3.46 -1.97
N GLU A 361 3.21 -4.37 -1.05
CA GLU A 361 4.10 -5.50 -1.28
C GLU A 361 3.55 -6.41 -2.37
N GLU A 362 2.29 -6.83 -2.27
CA GLU A 362 1.67 -7.70 -3.25
C GLU A 362 1.47 -7.00 -4.60
N MET A 363 1.01 -5.74 -4.59
CA MET A 363 0.89 -4.95 -5.82
C MET A 363 2.22 -4.82 -6.55
N ARG A 364 3.32 -4.57 -5.83
CA ARG A 364 4.67 -4.45 -6.41
C ARG A 364 5.23 -5.80 -6.85
N ASP A 365 5.20 -6.80 -5.99
CA ASP A 365 5.99 -8.03 -6.13
C ASP A 365 5.26 -9.08 -6.96
N ASP A 366 3.94 -9.21 -6.79
CA ASP A 366 3.15 -10.24 -7.50
C ASP A 366 2.48 -9.69 -8.76
N PHE A 367 2.23 -8.36 -8.83
CA PHE A 367 1.55 -7.72 -9.97
C PHE A 367 2.40 -6.66 -10.69
N SER A 368 3.65 -6.44 -10.26
CA SER A 368 4.57 -5.49 -10.90
C SER A 368 3.98 -4.08 -11.08
N VAL A 369 3.19 -3.61 -10.10
CA VAL A 369 2.56 -2.28 -10.12
C VAL A 369 3.57 -1.20 -9.73
N THR A 370 3.84 -0.25 -10.62
CA THR A 370 4.85 0.80 -10.41
C THR A 370 4.30 2.08 -9.78
N ASP A 371 3.09 2.46 -10.18
CA ASP A 371 2.40 3.69 -9.80
C ASP A 371 0.87 3.51 -9.91
N ILE A 372 0.13 4.58 -9.64
CA ILE A 372 -1.32 4.57 -9.60
C ILE A 372 -2.00 4.36 -10.97
N TYR A 373 -1.42 4.89 -12.05
CA TYR A 373 -2.01 4.73 -13.38
C TYR A 373 -1.74 3.33 -13.92
N ASP A 374 -0.56 2.80 -13.64
CA ASP A 374 -0.23 1.39 -13.90
C ASP A 374 -1.18 0.46 -13.14
N LEU A 375 -1.49 0.74 -11.86
CA LEU A 375 -2.50 -0.01 -11.10
C LEU A 375 -3.85 -0.01 -11.83
N PHE A 376 -4.37 1.16 -12.21
CA PHE A 376 -5.67 1.28 -12.88
C PHE A 376 -5.70 0.47 -14.17
N SER A 377 -4.62 0.53 -14.95
CA SER A 377 -4.51 -0.25 -16.19
C SER A 377 -4.46 -1.76 -15.98
N LYS A 378 -4.17 -2.24 -14.76
CA LYS A 378 -4.00 -3.67 -14.43
C LYS A 378 -5.13 -4.27 -13.61
N LEU A 379 -6.12 -3.49 -13.16
CA LEU A 379 -7.16 -3.96 -12.22
C LEU A 379 -7.89 -5.22 -12.69
N ARG A 380 -8.21 -5.34 -13.98
CA ARG A 380 -8.84 -6.56 -14.54
C ARG A 380 -7.93 -7.78 -14.41
N THR A 381 -6.68 -7.67 -14.85
CA THR A 381 -5.73 -8.79 -14.81
C THR A 381 -5.44 -9.22 -13.37
N ILE A 382 -5.38 -8.24 -12.46
CA ILE A 382 -5.28 -8.49 -11.01
C ILE A 382 -6.52 -9.26 -10.53
N GLY A 383 -7.73 -8.80 -10.83
CA GLY A 383 -8.99 -9.46 -10.46
C GLY A 383 -9.10 -10.88 -11.00
N GLN A 384 -8.70 -11.11 -12.25
CA GLN A 384 -8.65 -12.44 -12.86
C GLN A 384 -7.72 -13.36 -12.08
N LYS A 385 -6.44 -12.98 -11.91
CA LYS A 385 -5.46 -13.80 -11.17
C LYS A 385 -5.92 -14.11 -9.75
N LEU A 386 -6.55 -13.15 -9.07
CA LEU A 386 -7.06 -13.34 -7.72
C LEU A 386 -8.20 -14.37 -7.66
N THR A 387 -9.05 -14.41 -8.68
CA THR A 387 -10.25 -15.26 -8.72
C THR A 387 -10.06 -16.60 -9.46
N THR A 388 -8.99 -16.76 -10.22
CA THR A 388 -8.66 -18.02 -10.91
C THR A 388 -7.52 -18.77 -10.24
N ASP A 389 -6.46 -18.05 -9.86
CA ASP A 389 -5.18 -18.67 -9.48
C ASP A 389 -4.93 -18.61 -7.97
N TRP A 390 -5.39 -17.54 -7.31
CA TRP A 390 -5.15 -17.31 -5.89
C TRP A 390 -6.25 -17.90 -4.99
N LEU A 391 -7.52 -17.72 -5.34
CA LEU A 391 -8.67 -18.34 -4.66
C LEU A 391 -9.69 -18.78 -5.70
N ARG A 392 -10.19 -20.02 -5.54
CA ARG A 392 -11.23 -20.58 -6.40
C ARG A 392 -12.12 -21.54 -5.63
N PHE A 393 -13.43 -21.32 -5.66
CA PHE A 393 -14.40 -22.28 -5.14
C PHE A 393 -14.75 -23.33 -6.20
N THR A 394 -14.83 -24.59 -5.76
CA THR A 394 -14.98 -25.76 -6.64
C THR A 394 -16.33 -26.42 -6.47
N ALA A 395 -16.79 -27.12 -7.52
CA ALA A 395 -18.06 -27.84 -7.50
C ALA A 395 -18.08 -28.91 -6.39
N GLU A 396 -16.95 -29.59 -6.19
CA GLU A 396 -16.73 -30.63 -5.18
C GLU A 396 -15.42 -30.37 -4.43
N THR A 397 -15.21 -31.07 -3.32
CA THR A 397 -13.97 -31.01 -2.54
C THR A 397 -12.79 -31.49 -3.40
N PRO A 398 -11.76 -30.66 -3.63
CA PRO A 398 -10.62 -31.06 -4.45
C PRO A 398 -9.86 -32.24 -3.83
N ASP A 399 -9.37 -33.15 -4.67
CA ASP A 399 -8.45 -34.20 -4.24
C ASP A 399 -7.07 -33.60 -3.92
N ARG A 400 -6.88 -33.26 -2.65
CA ARG A 400 -5.64 -32.67 -2.13
C ARG A 400 -4.52 -33.71 -2.01
N SER A 401 -4.86 -34.96 -1.73
CA SER A 401 -3.91 -36.07 -1.56
C SER A 401 -3.10 -36.38 -2.82
N ASN A 402 -3.76 -36.37 -3.99
CA ASN A 402 -3.11 -36.71 -5.26
C ASN A 402 -2.61 -35.47 -6.04
N GLY A 403 -2.63 -34.28 -5.44
CA GLY A 403 -2.18 -33.05 -6.09
C GLY A 403 -3.01 -32.62 -7.30
N HIS A 404 -4.21 -33.18 -7.51
CA HIS A 404 -5.06 -32.94 -8.67
C HIS A 404 -5.97 -31.70 -8.54
N GLN A 405 -5.58 -30.73 -7.70
CA GLN A 405 -6.37 -29.53 -7.41
C GLN A 405 -6.61 -28.66 -8.66
N SER A 406 -5.69 -28.69 -9.63
CA SER A 406 -5.81 -27.96 -10.90
C SER A 406 -6.98 -28.45 -11.76
N ARG A 407 -7.36 -29.73 -11.65
CA ARG A 407 -8.45 -30.37 -12.41
C ARG A 407 -9.83 -30.18 -11.78
N ALA A 408 -9.91 -29.67 -10.55
CA ALA A 408 -11.17 -29.47 -9.86
C ALA A 408 -12.06 -28.47 -10.62
N LYS A 409 -13.28 -28.90 -10.95
CA LYS A 409 -14.26 -28.08 -11.68
C LYS A 409 -14.64 -26.85 -10.85
N VAL A 410 -14.65 -25.68 -11.49
CA VAL A 410 -15.09 -24.43 -10.86
C VAL A 410 -16.59 -24.50 -10.57
N ALA A 411 -17.01 -24.02 -9.41
CA ALA A 411 -18.43 -23.95 -9.10
C ALA A 411 -19.11 -22.80 -9.85
N ASP A 412 -20.38 -22.96 -10.25
CA ASP A 412 -21.10 -21.99 -11.08
C ASP A 412 -21.21 -20.59 -10.43
N VAL A 413 -21.48 -20.52 -9.13
CA VAL A 413 -21.50 -19.25 -8.37
C VAL A 413 -20.11 -18.58 -8.37
N TRP A 414 -19.03 -19.37 -8.38
CA TRP A 414 -17.69 -18.80 -8.47
C TRP A 414 -17.32 -18.38 -9.90
N ALA A 415 -17.79 -19.10 -10.91
CA ALA A 415 -17.66 -18.65 -12.30
C ALA A 415 -18.35 -17.28 -12.50
N LEU A 416 -19.49 -17.05 -11.84
CA LEU A 416 -20.13 -15.74 -11.79
C LEU A 416 -19.26 -14.69 -11.11
N VAL A 417 -18.56 -15.01 -10.00
CA VAL A 417 -17.59 -14.09 -9.37
C VAL A 417 -16.51 -13.67 -10.36
N VAL A 418 -15.90 -14.64 -11.05
CA VAL A 418 -14.84 -14.39 -12.05
C VAL A 418 -15.37 -13.45 -13.14
N GLN A 419 -16.56 -13.74 -13.68
CA GLN A 419 -17.19 -12.92 -14.71
C GLN A 419 -17.45 -11.49 -14.22
N ARG A 420 -18.00 -11.32 -13.02
CA ARG A 420 -18.27 -9.98 -12.45
C ARG A 420 -17.00 -9.16 -12.23
N PHE A 421 -15.88 -9.79 -11.89
CA PHE A 421 -14.59 -9.09 -11.80
C PHE A 421 -14.09 -8.65 -13.18
N PHE A 422 -14.34 -9.44 -14.22
CA PHE A 422 -14.01 -9.09 -15.59
C PHE A 422 -14.83 -7.89 -16.09
N ASP A 423 -16.13 -7.90 -15.80
CA ASP A 423 -17.07 -6.85 -16.20
C ASP A 423 -16.83 -5.54 -15.44
N ALA A 424 -16.37 -5.62 -14.17
CA ALA A 424 -16.06 -4.45 -13.35
C ALA A 424 -14.89 -3.61 -13.87
N PHE A 425 -14.04 -4.16 -14.74
CA PHE A 425 -12.82 -3.51 -15.22
C PHE A 425 -12.60 -3.73 -16.74
N PRO A 426 -13.41 -3.12 -17.62
CA PRO A 426 -13.40 -3.42 -19.06
C PRO A 426 -12.14 -2.94 -19.80
N ASP A 427 -11.51 -1.84 -19.36
CA ASP A 427 -10.46 -1.11 -20.10
C ASP A 427 -9.02 -1.47 -19.70
N ALA A 428 -8.82 -2.54 -18.95
CA ALA A 428 -7.49 -2.90 -18.47
C ALA A 428 -6.65 -3.56 -19.59
N LYS A 429 -5.40 -3.11 -19.73
CA LYS A 429 -4.39 -3.77 -20.55
C LYS A 429 -4.02 -5.10 -19.90
N GLU A 430 -3.67 -6.11 -20.70
CA GLU A 430 -3.07 -7.33 -20.18
C GLU A 430 -1.85 -6.95 -19.36
N ALA A 431 -1.85 -7.28 -18.06
CA ALA A 431 -0.71 -6.97 -17.22
C ALA A 431 0.48 -7.78 -17.71
N ALA A 432 1.61 -7.11 -17.92
CA ALA A 432 2.88 -7.79 -18.16
C ALA A 432 3.05 -8.90 -17.12
N GLU A 433 3.55 -10.05 -17.57
CA GLU A 433 3.82 -11.17 -16.66
C GLU A 433 4.66 -10.67 -15.48
N PRO A 434 4.35 -11.10 -14.24
CA PRO A 434 5.15 -10.73 -13.10
C PRO A 434 6.58 -11.11 -13.42
N LYS A 435 7.52 -10.18 -13.24
CA LYS A 435 8.93 -10.54 -13.39
C LYS A 435 9.16 -11.75 -12.49
N PRO A 436 9.73 -12.85 -13.01
CA PRO A 436 9.98 -14.03 -12.20
C PRO A 436 10.69 -13.57 -10.94
N LYS A 437 10.20 -13.98 -9.76
CA LYS A 437 10.84 -13.63 -8.48
C LYS A 437 12.30 -14.03 -8.65
N VAL A 438 13.16 -13.02 -8.78
CA VAL A 438 14.59 -13.24 -8.97
C VAL A 438 15.03 -13.95 -7.71
N VAL A 439 15.29 -15.25 -7.83
CA VAL A 439 15.92 -16.01 -6.75
C VAL A 439 17.15 -15.19 -6.37
N PRO A 440 17.27 -14.74 -5.11
CA PRO A 440 18.39 -13.90 -4.71
C PRO A 440 19.67 -14.57 -5.20
N ASP A 441 20.46 -13.86 -6.00
CA ASP A 441 21.74 -14.41 -6.47
C ASP A 441 22.56 -14.76 -5.24
N THR A 442 22.66 -16.07 -4.95
CA THR A 442 23.39 -16.59 -3.80
C THR A 442 24.82 -16.06 -3.80
N GLY A 443 25.42 -15.88 -4.98
CA GLY A 443 26.73 -15.25 -5.12
C GLY A 443 26.75 -13.80 -4.66
N ARG A 444 25.71 -13.02 -4.93
CA ARG A 444 25.58 -11.63 -4.45
C ARG A 444 25.43 -11.56 -2.94
N LEU A 445 24.62 -12.44 -2.34
CA LEU A 445 24.46 -12.51 -0.89
C LEU A 445 25.78 -12.90 -0.19
N LEU A 446 26.50 -13.87 -0.75
CA LEU A 446 27.83 -14.26 -0.26
C LEU A 446 28.84 -13.12 -0.38
N ARG A 447 28.87 -12.39 -1.50
CA ARG A 447 29.74 -11.20 -1.67
C ARG A 447 29.41 -10.11 -0.65
N GLN A 448 28.14 -9.90 -0.33
CA GLN A 448 27.73 -8.95 0.70
C GLN A 448 28.16 -9.40 2.11
N ALA A 449 28.00 -10.69 2.44
CA ALA A 449 28.49 -11.25 3.70
C ALA A 449 30.02 -11.08 3.85
N VAL A 450 30.78 -11.37 2.79
CA VAL A 450 32.23 -11.12 2.74
C VAL A 450 32.54 -9.64 2.94
N GLY A 451 31.77 -8.73 2.34
CA GLY A 451 31.92 -7.29 2.54
C GLY A 451 31.73 -6.88 4.01
N CYS A 452 30.66 -7.35 4.66
CA CYS A 452 30.42 -7.10 6.07
C CYS A 452 31.53 -7.65 6.98
N ILE A 453 32.01 -8.87 6.71
CA ILE A 453 33.16 -9.47 7.43
C ILE A 453 34.41 -8.61 7.23
N LYS A 454 34.73 -8.22 5.99
CA LYS A 454 35.88 -7.35 5.69
C LYS A 454 35.81 -6.01 6.43
N SER A 455 34.65 -5.36 6.47
CA SER A 455 34.48 -4.09 7.19
C SER A 455 34.62 -4.27 8.70
N GLY A 456 34.06 -5.34 9.26
CA GLY A 456 34.24 -5.68 10.68
C GLY A 456 35.71 -5.93 11.01
N LEU A 457 36.39 -6.73 10.19
CA LEU A 457 37.81 -6.99 10.36
C LEU A 457 38.65 -5.73 10.24
N ALA A 458 38.42 -4.88 9.25
CA ALA A 458 39.17 -3.63 9.11
C ALA A 458 39.10 -2.75 10.38
N GLN A 459 37.98 -2.80 11.13
CA GLN A 459 37.83 -2.06 12.39
C GLN A 459 38.56 -2.71 13.57
N VAL A 460 38.71 -4.03 13.58
CA VAL A 460 39.38 -4.77 14.67
C VAL A 460 40.87 -4.99 14.38
N CYS A 461 41.25 -5.17 13.11
CA CYS A 461 42.61 -5.43 12.63
C CYS A 461 43.58 -4.27 12.85
N ALA A 462 43.11 -3.05 13.08
CA ALA A 462 43.95 -1.94 13.54
C ALA A 462 44.63 -2.22 14.91
N LYS A 463 44.25 -3.31 15.59
CA LYS A 463 44.77 -3.71 16.90
C LYS A 463 45.58 -5.00 16.90
N PHE A 464 45.65 -5.74 15.79
CA PHE A 464 46.37 -7.01 15.76
C PHE A 464 47.83 -6.80 15.40
N THR A 465 48.70 -7.53 16.10
CA THR A 465 50.15 -7.44 15.94
C THR A 465 50.72 -8.58 15.09
N SER A 466 49.90 -9.59 14.78
CA SER A 466 50.30 -10.76 14.00
C SER A 466 49.15 -11.34 13.16
N GLN A 467 49.52 -12.14 12.15
CA GLN A 467 48.57 -12.85 11.30
C GLN A 467 47.74 -13.89 12.08
N ASP A 468 48.36 -14.59 13.05
CA ASP A 468 47.67 -15.61 13.84
C ASP A 468 46.59 -15.00 14.75
N GLU A 469 46.85 -13.82 15.30
CA GLU A 469 45.87 -13.05 16.09
C GLU A 469 44.68 -12.62 15.23
N ALA A 470 44.94 -12.18 13.99
CA ALA A 470 43.90 -11.83 13.03
C ALA A 470 43.06 -13.05 12.60
N VAL A 471 43.69 -14.21 12.41
CA VAL A 471 43.00 -15.48 12.08
C VAL A 471 42.17 -15.98 13.27
N GLY A 472 42.68 -15.86 14.50
CA GLY A 472 41.94 -16.18 15.71
C GLY A 472 40.68 -15.33 15.87
N ALA A 473 40.81 -14.00 15.72
CA ALA A 473 39.66 -13.09 15.79
C ALA A 473 38.64 -13.32 14.66
N LEU A 474 39.11 -13.67 13.47
CA LEU A 474 38.27 -14.11 12.35
C LEU A 474 37.42 -15.33 12.73
N TRP A 475 38.05 -16.32 13.35
CA TRP A 475 37.39 -17.53 13.81
C TRP A 475 36.36 -17.22 14.89
N ASP A 476 36.70 -16.39 15.87
CA ASP A 476 35.79 -15.98 16.94
C ASP A 476 34.57 -15.20 16.41
N MET A 477 34.79 -14.31 15.43
CA MET A 477 33.68 -13.62 14.74
C MET A 477 32.80 -14.61 13.97
N PHE A 478 33.39 -15.63 13.33
CA PHE A 478 32.64 -16.65 12.61
C PHE A 478 31.81 -17.51 13.57
N GLN A 479 32.37 -17.88 14.73
CA GLN A 479 31.65 -18.59 15.80
C GLN A 479 30.53 -17.74 16.41
N LEU A 480 30.71 -16.42 16.50
CA LEU A 480 29.66 -15.50 16.96
C LEU A 480 28.52 -15.37 15.93
N LEU A 481 28.86 -15.31 14.65
CA LEU A 481 27.88 -15.18 13.56
C LEU A 481 27.14 -16.49 13.28
N LEU A 482 27.79 -17.63 13.49
CA LEU A 482 27.24 -18.97 13.29
C LEU A 482 27.19 -19.70 14.64
N PRO A 483 26.19 -19.42 15.49
CA PRO A 483 26.07 -20.11 16.77
C PRO A 483 26.00 -21.63 16.56
N PRO A 484 26.36 -22.46 17.56
CA PRO A 484 26.35 -23.93 17.42
C PRO A 484 25.00 -24.49 16.91
N THR A 485 23.89 -23.81 17.18
CA THR A 485 22.55 -24.15 16.68
C THR A 485 22.36 -23.95 15.18
N PHE A 486 23.15 -23.08 14.53
CA PHE A 486 23.07 -22.82 13.10
C PHE A 486 23.27 -24.10 12.26
N TRP A 487 24.26 -24.91 12.62
CA TRP A 487 24.52 -26.17 11.93
C TRP A 487 23.44 -27.22 12.19
N HIS A 488 22.84 -27.20 13.38
CA HIS A 488 21.68 -28.03 13.70
C HIS A 488 20.49 -27.66 12.81
N ASP A 489 20.15 -26.37 12.70
CA ASP A 489 19.05 -25.88 11.87
C ASP A 489 19.26 -26.18 10.38
N ILE A 490 20.50 -26.07 9.88
CA ILE A 490 20.81 -26.46 8.48
C ILE A 490 20.60 -27.95 8.27
N ASN A 491 21.09 -28.79 9.18
CA ASN A 491 20.97 -30.25 9.06
C ASN A 491 19.51 -30.69 9.14
N GLU A 492 18.70 -30.11 10.04
CA GLU A 492 17.25 -30.36 10.11
C GLU A 492 16.55 -29.96 8.81
N ARG A 493 16.83 -28.77 8.27
CA ARG A 493 16.23 -28.33 7.00
C ARG A 493 16.66 -29.18 5.82
N GLN A 494 17.90 -29.67 5.83
CA GLN A 494 18.39 -30.59 4.79
C GLN A 494 17.71 -31.96 4.89
N ALA A 495 17.49 -32.47 6.10
CA ALA A 495 16.73 -33.69 6.35
C ALA A 495 15.27 -33.54 5.90
N GLU A 496 14.59 -32.47 6.28
CA GLU A 496 13.23 -32.14 5.81
C GLU A 496 13.16 -32.04 4.28
N PHE A 497 14.18 -31.44 3.65
CA PHE A 497 14.24 -31.33 2.20
C PHE A 497 14.45 -32.68 1.50
N GLN A 498 15.26 -33.57 2.09
CA GLN A 498 15.45 -34.93 1.59
C GLN A 498 14.18 -35.78 1.74
N GLU A 499 13.46 -35.63 2.85
CA GLU A 499 12.17 -36.31 3.08
C GLU A 499 11.05 -35.80 2.17
N ARG A 500 11.06 -34.51 1.83
CA ARG A 500 10.06 -33.88 0.95
C ARG A 500 10.33 -34.08 -0.54
N ARG A 501 11.47 -34.64 -0.94
CA ARG A 501 11.65 -35.04 -2.35
C ARG A 501 10.75 -36.25 -2.62
N PRO A 502 9.72 -36.14 -3.49
CA PRO A 502 9.05 -37.34 -3.96
C PRO A 502 10.12 -38.24 -4.57
N MET A 503 10.11 -39.52 -4.20
CA MET A 503 10.85 -40.58 -4.89
C MET A 503 10.39 -40.59 -6.36
N ILE A 504 10.95 -39.70 -7.19
CA ILE A 504 10.92 -39.85 -8.63
C ILE A 504 11.79 -41.07 -8.87
N GLY A 505 11.14 -42.22 -8.97
CA GLY A 505 11.76 -43.48 -9.32
C GLY A 505 12.67 -43.24 -10.51
N VAL A 506 13.96 -43.50 -10.29
CA VAL A 506 14.97 -43.59 -11.34
C VAL A 506 14.52 -44.73 -12.24
N LEU A 507 13.79 -44.42 -13.31
CA LEU A 507 13.69 -45.29 -14.46
C LEU A 507 15.10 -45.39 -15.04
N GLY A 508 15.64 -46.60 -14.97
CA GLY A 508 17.03 -46.90 -15.30
C GLY A 508 17.41 -46.40 -16.69
N VAL A 509 18.41 -45.53 -16.73
CA VAL A 509 19.23 -45.33 -17.91
C VAL A 509 20.62 -45.83 -17.54
N SER A 510 21.01 -46.94 -18.16
CA SER A 510 22.30 -47.58 -17.97
C SER A 510 23.43 -46.62 -18.35
N ALA A 511 24.41 -46.49 -17.45
CA ALA A 511 25.63 -45.74 -17.66
C ALA A 511 26.42 -46.29 -18.87
N GLY A 512 26.47 -45.52 -19.95
CA GLY A 512 27.47 -45.66 -21.01
C GLY A 512 28.75 -44.94 -20.59
N GLN A 513 29.86 -45.67 -20.54
CA GLN A 513 31.21 -45.17 -20.28
C GLN A 513 31.60 -44.11 -21.32
N VAL A 514 32.17 -42.99 -20.86
CA VAL A 514 32.98 -42.09 -21.68
C VAL A 514 34.42 -42.20 -21.16
N PRO A 515 35.41 -42.56 -22.00
CA PRO A 515 36.80 -42.60 -21.58
C PRO A 515 37.40 -41.19 -21.55
N PHE A 516 38.40 -41.03 -20.66
CA PHE A 516 39.16 -39.82 -20.38
C PHE A 516 39.85 -39.21 -21.60
#